data_AF-A0A534T0Z0-F1
#
_entry.id   AF-A0A534T0Z0-F1
#
_cell.length_a   1.000
_cell.length_b   1.000
_cell.length_c   1.000
_cell.angle_alpha   90.00
_cell.angle_beta   90.00
_cell.angle_gamma   90.00
#
_symmetry.space_group_name_H-M   'P 1'
#
loop_
_entity.id
_entity.type
_entity.pdbx_description
1 polymer ?
#
loop_
_entity_poly.entity_id
_entity_poly.type
_entity_poly.pdbx_seq_one_letter_code
_entity_poly.pdbx_strand_id
1 'polypeptide(L)'
;MADVLILPGTKQTLGDLRWLEQRGFARELCRLSATGILIIGICGGFQMLGIAIRDPHGIENDGVPVSENGLGLLPVRTVLRKEKTVRRVRGSLRYNFFRAGLSPQVPFEGYEIHVGETLYETGAFPLTDIERQGAAELVPDGAVSKSGRVIGTYVHGFFDKDDFRHGFIQAARAAVDLAPAASYVNANAERNARMDRLACHLRNSLNMNLLRSWIAGPCRRASENCKG
;
A
#
# COMPACT_ATOMS: atom_id res chain seq x y z
N MET A 1 -10.34 8.57 21.84
CA MET A 1 -9.39 7.46 21.59
C MET A 1 -9.58 7.03 20.15
N ALA A 2 -8.54 6.62 19.43
CA ALA A 2 -8.68 6.09 18.08
C ALA A 2 -8.98 4.58 18.14
N ASP A 3 -9.76 4.07 17.20
CA ASP A 3 -10.07 2.62 17.10
C ASP A 3 -9.11 1.89 16.14
N VAL A 4 -8.58 2.64 15.17
CA VAL A 4 -7.66 2.17 14.13
C VAL A 4 -6.51 3.16 14.01
N LEU A 5 -5.29 2.64 13.99
CA LEU A 5 -4.07 3.39 13.70
C LEU A 5 -3.50 2.92 12.37
N ILE A 6 -3.18 3.88 11.50
CA ILE A 6 -2.56 3.61 10.20
C ILE A 6 -1.18 4.26 10.19
N LEU A 7 -0.15 3.45 9.96
CA LEU A 7 1.20 3.87 9.64
C LEU A 7 1.34 3.88 8.11
N PRO A 8 1.30 5.06 7.47
CA PRO A 8 1.34 5.15 6.03
C PRO A 8 2.73 4.80 5.48
N GLY A 9 2.82 4.65 4.16
CA GLY A 9 4.10 4.49 3.48
C GLY A 9 4.92 5.77 3.55
N THR A 10 6.23 5.61 3.67
CA THR A 10 7.23 6.69 3.61
C THR A 10 8.31 6.37 2.59
N LYS A 11 9.06 7.41 2.19
CA LYS A 11 10.24 7.29 1.34
C LYS A 11 11.54 7.15 2.16
N GLN A 12 11.50 7.39 3.47
CA GLN A 12 12.64 7.27 4.38
C GLN A 12 12.21 6.48 5.63
N THR A 13 12.12 5.16 5.47
CA THR A 13 11.61 4.27 6.51
C THR A 13 12.45 4.30 7.79
N LEU A 14 13.78 4.28 7.70
CA LEU A 14 14.65 4.31 8.87
C LEU A 14 14.61 5.69 9.57
N GLY A 15 14.62 6.77 8.79
CA GLY A 15 14.52 8.13 9.33
C GLY A 15 13.23 8.35 10.11
N ASP A 16 12.10 7.91 9.55
CA ASP A 16 10.79 8.04 10.20
C ASP A 16 10.65 7.10 11.40
N LEU A 17 11.27 5.92 11.38
CA LEU A 17 11.31 5.02 12.53
C LEU A 17 12.04 5.67 13.71
N ARG A 18 13.23 6.25 13.48
CA ARG A 18 13.97 7.01 14.50
C ARG A 18 13.15 8.17 15.03
N TRP A 19 12.43 8.86 14.15
CA TRP A 19 11.55 9.97 14.57
C TRP A 19 10.40 9.47 15.47
N LEU A 20 9.75 8.35 15.14
CA LEU A 20 8.72 7.74 15.98
C LEU A 20 9.28 7.35 17.37
N GLU A 21 10.51 6.85 17.42
CA GLU A 21 11.19 6.54 18.68
C GLU A 21 11.47 7.80 19.51
N GLN A 22 12.07 8.82 18.89
CA GLN A 22 12.42 10.10 19.55
C GLN A 22 11.20 10.83 20.10
N ARG A 23 10.05 10.73 19.40
CA ARG A 23 8.78 11.32 19.84
C ARG A 23 8.01 10.45 20.85
N GLY A 24 8.48 9.24 21.14
CA GLY A 24 7.82 8.30 22.04
C GLY A 24 6.63 7.55 21.42
N PHE A 25 6.32 7.78 20.14
CA PHE A 25 5.23 7.12 19.43
C PHE A 25 5.47 5.63 19.22
N ALA A 26 6.72 5.20 19.02
CA ALA A 26 7.05 3.78 18.91
C ALA A 26 6.60 3.00 20.16
N ARG A 27 6.86 3.53 21.36
CA ARG A 27 6.45 2.92 22.63
C ARG A 27 4.93 2.91 22.77
N GLU A 28 4.28 4.00 22.39
CA GLU A 28 2.82 4.10 22.46
C GLU A 28 2.12 3.15 21.49
N LEU A 29 2.64 2.96 20.27
CA LEU A 29 2.13 1.96 19.32
C LEU A 29 2.21 0.55 19.89
N CYS A 30 3.34 0.18 20.50
CA CYS A 30 3.49 -1.11 21.16
C CYS A 30 2.52 -1.27 22.34
N ARG A 31 2.33 -0.22 23.15
CA ARG A 31 1.36 -0.22 24.25
C ARG A 31 -0.07 -0.39 23.75
N LEU A 32 -0.47 0.34 22.72
CA LEU A 32 -1.83 0.27 22.15
C LEU A 32 -2.09 -1.07 21.43
N SER A 33 -1.06 -1.66 20.82
CA SER A 33 -1.13 -3.02 20.27
C SER A 33 -1.51 -4.03 21.35
N ALA A 34 -0.91 -3.91 22.55
CA ALA A 34 -1.22 -4.77 23.68
C ALA A 34 -2.64 -4.58 24.24
N THR A 35 -3.25 -3.40 24.06
CA THR A 35 -4.66 -3.15 24.44
C THR A 35 -5.65 -3.62 23.37
N GLY A 36 -5.18 -4.17 22.24
CA GLY A 36 -6.04 -4.68 21.19
C GLY A 36 -6.55 -3.60 20.21
N ILE A 37 -5.88 -2.45 20.10
CA ILE A 37 -6.19 -1.53 19.00
C ILE A 37 -5.86 -2.18 17.65
N LEU A 38 -6.52 -1.73 16.59
CA LEU A 38 -6.18 -2.15 15.24
C LEU A 38 -5.04 -1.30 14.70
N ILE A 39 -3.98 -1.95 14.19
CA ILE A 39 -2.80 -1.26 13.64
C ILE A 39 -2.55 -1.77 12.22
N ILE A 40 -2.38 -0.84 11.29
CA ILE A 40 -2.18 -1.12 9.87
C ILE A 40 -0.92 -0.42 9.41
N GLY A 41 0.04 -1.16 8.88
CA GLY A 41 1.21 -0.62 8.20
C GLY A 41 1.08 -0.72 6.69
N ILE A 42 1.34 0.37 5.97
CA ILE A 42 1.39 0.36 4.51
C ILE A 42 2.83 0.65 4.07
N CYS A 43 3.41 -0.19 3.23
CA CYS A 43 4.77 -0.03 2.68
C CYS A 43 5.80 0.25 3.78
N GLY A 44 6.43 1.43 3.86
CA GLY A 44 7.36 1.78 4.93
C GLY A 44 6.78 1.57 6.35
N GLY A 45 5.50 1.87 6.57
CA GLY A 45 4.82 1.56 7.83
C GLY A 45 4.74 0.06 8.12
N PHE A 46 4.55 -0.79 7.10
CA PHE A 46 4.64 -2.24 7.26
C PHE A 46 6.05 -2.69 7.63
N GLN A 47 7.07 -2.11 6.99
CA GLN A 47 8.47 -2.41 7.29
C GLN A 47 8.81 -2.09 8.75
N MET A 48 8.35 -0.94 9.26
CA MET A 48 8.52 -0.52 10.66
C MET A 48 7.84 -1.45 11.65
N LEU A 49 6.71 -2.07 11.31
CA LEU A 49 6.02 -3.03 12.19
C LEU A 49 6.81 -4.35 12.36
N GLY A 50 7.77 -4.64 11.48
CA GLY A 50 8.61 -5.82 11.54
C GLY A 50 9.57 -5.85 12.74
N ILE A 51 10.37 -6.91 12.84
CA ILE A 51 11.40 -7.09 13.86
C ILE A 51 12.64 -6.25 13.56
N ALA A 52 13.00 -6.08 12.28
CA ALA A 52 14.18 -5.32 11.88
C ALA A 52 14.09 -4.79 10.45
N ILE A 53 14.76 -3.68 10.21
CA ILE A 53 15.00 -3.10 8.89
C ILE A 53 16.51 -3.01 8.68
N ARG A 54 16.98 -3.61 7.58
CA ARG A 54 18.40 -3.62 7.20
C ARG A 54 18.58 -2.84 5.92
N ASP A 55 19.50 -1.88 5.93
CA ASP A 55 19.94 -1.16 4.76
C ASP A 55 21.44 -1.43 4.51
N PRO A 56 21.79 -2.58 3.91
CA PRO A 56 23.18 -2.96 3.67
C PRO A 56 23.89 -2.06 2.65
N HIS A 57 23.16 -1.19 1.95
CA HIS A 57 23.68 -0.32 0.92
C HIS A 57 23.62 1.16 1.28
N GLY A 58 23.11 1.51 2.46
CA GLY A 58 22.92 2.88 2.90
C GLY A 58 22.03 3.70 1.97
N ILE A 59 21.00 3.10 1.37
CA ILE A 59 20.02 3.77 0.49
C ILE A 59 19.38 4.98 1.18
N GLU A 60 19.09 4.87 2.48
CA GLU A 60 18.48 5.93 3.29
C GLU A 60 19.49 6.60 4.24
N ASN A 61 20.78 6.29 4.11
CA ASN A 61 21.82 6.70 5.05
C ASN A 61 23.14 7.05 4.34
N ASP A 62 23.05 7.81 3.25
CA ASP A 62 24.19 8.36 2.49
C ASP A 62 25.28 7.32 2.12
N GLY A 63 24.86 6.10 1.77
CA GLY A 63 25.75 5.01 1.39
C GLY A 63 26.40 4.26 2.56
N VAL A 64 26.12 4.66 3.80
CA VAL A 64 26.62 3.98 5.01
C VAL A 64 25.64 2.87 5.42
N PRO A 65 26.06 1.60 5.43
CA PRO A 65 25.20 0.50 5.84
C PRO A 65 24.67 0.67 7.26
N VAL A 66 23.39 0.38 7.47
CA VAL A 66 22.75 0.50 8.78
C VAL A 66 21.71 -0.60 8.98
N SER A 67 21.48 -0.98 10.24
CA SER A 67 20.45 -1.92 10.63
C SER A 67 19.80 -1.43 11.92
N GLU A 68 18.47 -1.41 11.94
CA GLU A 68 17.69 -0.97 13.09
C GLU A 68 16.62 -2.00 13.44
N ASN A 69 16.26 -2.04 14.72
CA ASN A 69 15.13 -2.83 15.19
C ASN A 69 13.85 -2.12 14.77
N GLY A 70 12.88 -2.87 14.23
CA GLY A 70 11.54 -2.37 14.06
C GLY A 70 10.75 -2.44 15.37
N LEU A 71 9.45 -2.17 15.29
CA LEU A 71 8.53 -2.20 16.43
C LEU A 71 8.28 -3.63 16.96
N GLY A 72 8.63 -4.66 16.20
CA GLY A 72 8.52 -6.06 16.61
C GLY A 72 7.08 -6.57 16.71
N LEU A 73 6.13 -5.91 16.06
CA LEU A 73 4.70 -6.26 16.11
C LEU A 73 4.31 -7.33 15.08
N LEU A 74 5.11 -7.49 14.03
CA LEU A 74 4.98 -8.52 13.01
C LEU A 74 6.28 -9.31 12.90
N PRO A 75 6.22 -10.65 12.82
CA PRO A 75 7.40 -11.53 12.71
C PRO A 75 7.98 -11.51 11.29
N VAL A 76 8.44 -10.35 10.84
CA VAL A 76 9.04 -10.14 9.52
C VAL A 76 10.28 -9.27 9.64
N ARG A 77 11.22 -9.41 8.71
CA ARG A 77 12.35 -8.49 8.56
C ARG A 77 12.39 -7.93 7.16
N THR A 78 12.79 -6.68 7.04
CA THR A 78 12.91 -6.02 5.74
C THR A 78 14.38 -5.75 5.42
N VAL A 79 14.79 -6.04 4.20
CA VAL A 79 16.09 -5.63 3.67
C VAL A 79 15.85 -4.62 2.55
N LEU A 80 16.32 -3.38 2.71
CA LEU A 80 16.28 -2.37 1.67
C LEU A 80 17.19 -2.78 0.49
N ARG A 81 16.67 -2.60 -0.73
CA ARG A 81 17.35 -2.96 -1.99
C ARG A 81 17.62 -1.71 -2.81
N LYS A 82 18.49 -1.78 -3.81
CA LYS A 82 18.73 -0.64 -4.73
C LYS A 82 17.59 -0.49 -5.73
N GLU A 83 16.99 -1.61 -6.13
CA GLU A 83 15.95 -1.65 -7.14
C GLU A 83 14.60 -1.24 -6.53
N LYS A 84 14.00 -0.22 -7.12
CA LYS A 84 12.64 0.19 -6.79
C LYS A 84 11.64 -0.69 -7.52
N THR A 85 10.75 -1.32 -6.77
CA THR A 85 9.60 -2.00 -7.38
C THR A 85 8.50 -0.98 -7.67
N VAL A 86 7.98 -0.98 -8.89
CA VAL A 86 6.77 -0.22 -9.28
C VAL A 86 5.91 -1.11 -10.17
N ARG A 87 4.79 -1.62 -9.65
CA ARG A 87 3.88 -2.46 -10.44
C ARG A 87 2.45 -2.43 -9.90
N ARG A 88 1.47 -2.59 -10.79
CA ARG A 88 0.08 -2.79 -10.37
C ARG A 88 -0.12 -4.20 -9.85
N VAL A 89 -1.00 -4.32 -8.86
CA VAL A 89 -1.34 -5.58 -8.24
C VAL A 89 -2.84 -5.68 -8.00
N ARG A 90 -3.34 -6.91 -8.01
CA ARG A 90 -4.68 -7.26 -7.52
C ARG A 90 -4.55 -8.47 -6.62
N GLY A 91 -5.45 -8.64 -5.67
CA GLY A 91 -5.34 -9.77 -4.76
C GLY A 91 -6.55 -9.98 -3.89
N SER A 92 -6.42 -10.96 -3.00
CA SER A 92 -7.42 -11.35 -2.01
C SER A 92 -6.75 -11.60 -0.66
N LEU A 93 -7.53 -11.50 0.41
CA LEU A 93 -7.05 -11.86 1.75
C LEU A 93 -6.88 -13.38 1.85
N ARG A 94 -5.91 -13.83 2.64
CA ARG A 94 -5.79 -15.26 3.00
C ARG A 94 -6.72 -15.67 4.14
N TYR A 95 -7.13 -14.71 4.94
CA TYR A 95 -7.93 -14.90 6.15
C TYR A 95 -9.02 -13.83 6.22
N ASN A 96 -10.09 -14.10 6.98
CA ASN A 96 -11.04 -13.04 7.34
C ASN A 96 -10.30 -11.94 8.11
N PHE A 97 -10.50 -10.67 7.74
CA PHE A 97 -9.96 -9.59 8.57
C PHE A 97 -10.55 -9.64 9.98
N PHE A 98 -9.70 -9.38 10.97
CA PHE A 98 -10.08 -9.44 12.38
C PHE A 98 -10.77 -10.78 12.76
N ARG A 99 -10.33 -11.89 12.12
CA ARG A 99 -10.74 -13.29 12.32
C ARG A 99 -12.15 -13.68 11.86
N ALA A 100 -13.12 -12.76 11.87
CA ALA A 100 -14.50 -13.05 11.47
C ALA A 100 -15.15 -11.96 10.58
N GLY A 101 -14.40 -10.91 10.23
CA GLY A 101 -14.87 -9.80 9.42
C GLY A 101 -14.72 -10.05 7.92
N LEU A 102 -14.21 -9.04 7.19
CA LEU A 102 -14.12 -9.02 5.73
C LEU A 102 -13.58 -10.34 5.16
N SER A 103 -14.37 -10.97 4.30
CA SER A 103 -14.08 -12.28 3.70
C SER A 103 -12.93 -12.21 2.68
N PRO A 104 -12.08 -13.26 2.59
CA PRO A 104 -11.13 -13.51 1.49
C PRO A 104 -11.69 -13.33 0.09
N GLN A 105 -12.99 -13.45 -0.09
CA GLN A 105 -13.63 -13.37 -1.40
C GLN A 105 -13.73 -11.94 -1.94
N VAL A 106 -13.54 -10.92 -1.10
CA VAL A 106 -13.60 -9.52 -1.53
C VAL A 106 -12.24 -9.11 -2.07
N PRO A 107 -12.11 -8.85 -3.39
CA PRO A 107 -10.82 -8.51 -3.98
C PRO A 107 -10.43 -7.07 -3.66
N PHE A 108 -9.12 -6.81 -3.67
CA PHE A 108 -8.56 -5.47 -3.70
C PHE A 108 -7.68 -5.28 -4.94
N GLU A 109 -7.45 -4.02 -5.28
CA GLU A 109 -6.53 -3.60 -6.34
C GLU A 109 -5.65 -2.47 -5.81
N GLY A 110 -4.45 -2.35 -6.35
CA GLY A 110 -3.52 -1.33 -5.94
C GLY A 110 -2.22 -1.37 -6.72
N TYR A 111 -1.15 -0.90 -6.09
CA TYR A 111 0.19 -0.94 -6.66
C TYR A 111 1.26 -1.09 -5.57
N GLU A 112 2.32 -1.81 -5.89
CA GLU A 112 3.54 -1.85 -5.10
C GLU A 112 4.43 -0.69 -5.54
N ILE A 113 4.83 0.19 -4.60
CA ILE A 113 5.89 1.18 -4.82
C ILE A 113 6.83 1.22 -3.62
N HIS A 114 7.76 0.27 -3.57
CA HIS A 114 8.63 0.14 -2.41
C HIS A 114 10.06 -0.13 -2.78
N VAL A 115 10.90 0.17 -1.81
CA VAL A 115 12.30 -0.17 -1.78
C VAL A 115 12.44 -1.20 -0.66
N GLY A 116 12.98 -2.36 -1.00
CA GLY A 116 13.21 -3.44 -0.06
C GLY A 116 12.30 -4.64 -0.21
N GLU A 117 12.74 -5.72 0.40
CA GLU A 117 12.16 -7.04 0.35
C GLU A 117 11.93 -7.52 1.79
N THR A 118 10.72 -8.00 2.06
CA THR A 118 10.37 -8.52 3.38
C THR A 118 10.44 -10.03 3.40
N LEU A 119 11.16 -10.54 4.39
CA LEU A 119 11.33 -11.96 4.66
C LEU A 119 10.45 -12.33 5.85
N TYR A 120 9.74 -13.45 5.71
CA TYR A 120 8.92 -14.02 6.77
C TYR A 120 9.81 -14.77 7.77
N GLU A 121 9.66 -14.47 9.05
CA GLU A 121 10.29 -15.23 10.12
C GLU A 121 9.36 -16.35 10.60
N THR A 122 9.89 -17.25 11.44
CA THR A 122 9.08 -18.31 12.06
C THR A 122 7.87 -17.72 12.79
N GLY A 123 6.68 -18.21 12.46
CA GLY A 123 5.41 -17.74 13.04
C GLY A 123 4.77 -16.57 12.31
N ALA A 124 5.29 -16.17 11.15
CA ALA A 124 4.64 -15.20 10.28
C ALA A 124 3.50 -15.78 9.46
N PHE A 125 2.46 -14.97 9.30
CA PHE A 125 1.30 -15.30 8.47
C PHE A 125 1.18 -14.24 7.38
N PRO A 126 1.36 -14.59 6.10
CA PRO A 126 1.13 -13.66 5.00
C PRO A 126 -0.32 -13.16 5.02
N LEU A 127 -0.53 -11.87 4.76
CA LEU A 127 -1.86 -11.29 4.82
C LEU A 127 -2.71 -11.64 3.58
N THR A 128 -2.08 -11.57 2.41
CA THR A 128 -2.75 -11.61 1.11
C THR A 128 -2.00 -12.48 0.12
N ASP A 129 -2.70 -12.91 -0.92
CA ASP A 129 -2.11 -13.37 -2.17
C ASP A 129 -2.36 -12.32 -3.24
N ILE A 130 -1.29 -11.90 -3.91
CA ILE A 130 -1.34 -10.88 -4.95
C ILE A 130 -0.85 -11.43 -6.29
N GLU A 131 -1.53 -11.01 -7.34
CA GLU A 131 -1.08 -11.14 -8.72
C GLU A 131 -0.42 -9.83 -9.14
N ARG A 132 0.85 -9.92 -9.51
CA ARG A 132 1.64 -8.80 -10.02
C ARG A 132 1.44 -8.68 -11.52
N GLN A 133 1.18 -7.47 -12.02
CA GLN A 133 1.01 -7.24 -13.46
C GLN A 133 2.21 -7.80 -14.25
N GLY A 134 1.94 -8.75 -15.16
CA GLY A 134 2.96 -9.40 -15.99
C GLY A 134 3.65 -10.61 -15.35
N ALA A 135 3.21 -11.05 -14.16
CA ALA A 135 3.63 -12.30 -13.54
C ALA A 135 2.58 -13.40 -13.75
N ALA A 136 3.01 -14.66 -13.85
CA ALA A 136 2.13 -15.81 -14.04
C ALA A 136 1.62 -16.41 -12.71
N GLU A 137 2.26 -16.08 -11.59
CA GLU A 137 2.01 -16.71 -10.29
C GLU A 137 1.48 -15.72 -9.26
N LEU A 138 0.63 -16.24 -8.36
CA LEU A 138 0.24 -15.55 -7.14
C LEU A 138 1.40 -15.60 -6.14
N VAL A 139 1.69 -14.47 -5.51
CA VAL A 139 2.73 -14.38 -4.49
C VAL A 139 2.16 -13.84 -3.17
N PRO A 140 2.68 -14.29 -2.02
CA PRO A 140 2.24 -13.76 -0.74
C PRO A 140 2.68 -12.30 -0.55
N ASP A 141 1.79 -11.46 -0.03
CA ASP A 141 2.12 -10.09 0.41
C ASP A 141 1.57 -9.79 1.81
N GLY A 142 2.32 -8.92 2.50
CA GLY A 142 1.95 -8.41 3.81
C GLY A 142 2.07 -9.43 4.92
N ALA A 143 1.80 -9.03 6.15
CA ALA A 143 1.74 -9.95 7.27
C ALA A 143 0.63 -9.59 8.25
N VAL A 144 0.15 -10.58 8.99
CA VAL A 144 -0.82 -10.43 10.05
C VAL A 144 -0.31 -11.06 11.34
N SER A 145 -0.50 -10.36 12.45
CA SER A 145 -0.20 -10.86 13.80
C SER A 145 -1.12 -12.02 14.18
N LYS A 146 -0.69 -12.86 15.13
CA LYS A 146 -1.50 -13.98 15.65
C LYS A 146 -2.87 -13.56 16.21
N SER A 147 -2.98 -12.34 16.74
CA SER A 147 -4.25 -11.79 17.22
C SER A 147 -5.18 -11.35 16.09
N GLY A 148 -4.65 -11.12 14.88
CA GLY A 148 -5.37 -10.57 13.74
C GLY A 148 -5.56 -9.05 13.79
N ARG A 149 -4.96 -8.35 14.78
CA ARG A 149 -5.21 -6.91 15.02
C ARG A 149 -4.13 -6.00 14.46
N VAL A 150 -2.90 -6.49 14.34
CA VAL A 150 -1.82 -5.82 13.60
C VAL A 150 -1.71 -6.47 12.22
N ILE A 151 -1.78 -5.65 11.18
CA ILE A 151 -1.60 -6.05 9.78
C ILE A 151 -0.61 -5.10 9.09
N GLY A 152 0.05 -5.59 8.04
CA GLY A 152 0.78 -4.74 7.12
C GLY A 152 0.80 -5.29 5.71
N THR A 153 0.98 -4.43 4.71
CA THR A 153 0.98 -4.75 3.28
C THR A 153 1.84 -3.77 2.49
N TYR A 154 2.43 -4.20 1.36
CA TYR A 154 3.09 -3.29 0.43
C TYR A 154 2.14 -2.60 -0.55
N VAL A 155 0.87 -3.00 -0.58
CA VAL A 155 -0.10 -2.54 -1.56
C VAL A 155 -0.57 -1.13 -1.20
N HIS A 156 -0.17 -0.15 -2.00
CA HIS A 156 -0.79 1.17 -1.99
C HIS A 156 -2.12 1.13 -2.71
N GLY A 157 -3.08 1.93 -2.25
CA GLY A 157 -4.46 1.88 -2.75
C GLY A 157 -5.26 0.68 -2.23
N PHE A 158 -4.76 -0.01 -1.20
CA PHE A 158 -5.41 -1.18 -0.59
C PHE A 158 -6.88 -0.94 -0.20
N PHE A 159 -7.25 0.29 0.13
CA PHE A 159 -8.62 0.72 0.47
C PHE A 159 -9.29 1.55 -0.63
N ASP A 160 -8.77 1.56 -1.86
CA ASP A 160 -9.32 2.41 -2.92
C ASP A 160 -10.66 1.88 -3.42
N LYS A 161 -10.83 0.56 -3.51
CA LYS A 161 -12.11 -0.07 -3.89
C LYS A 161 -13.13 0.08 -2.77
N ASP A 162 -14.30 0.61 -3.13
CA ASP A 162 -15.36 0.94 -2.18
C ASP A 162 -15.84 -0.31 -1.42
N ASP A 163 -16.09 -1.42 -2.12
CA ASP A 163 -16.53 -2.68 -1.50
C ASP A 163 -15.53 -3.19 -0.45
N PHE A 164 -14.24 -3.18 -0.80
CA PHE A 164 -13.18 -3.58 0.11
C PHE A 164 -13.06 -2.62 1.30
N ARG A 165 -13.08 -1.30 1.05
CA ARG A 165 -13.00 -0.29 2.11
C ARG A 165 -14.18 -0.34 3.06
N HIS A 166 -15.41 -0.48 2.56
CA HIS A 166 -16.60 -0.58 3.38
C HIS A 166 -16.61 -1.87 4.18
N GLY A 167 -16.24 -2.99 3.56
CA GLY A 167 -16.07 -4.26 4.25
C GLY A 167 -14.99 -4.21 5.33
N PHE A 168 -13.88 -3.51 5.07
CA PHE A 168 -12.84 -3.27 6.06
C PHE A 168 -13.36 -2.44 7.24
N ILE A 169 -14.05 -1.33 6.98
CA ILE A 169 -14.62 -0.46 8.03
C ILE A 169 -15.63 -1.24 8.87
N GLN A 170 -16.50 -2.03 8.24
CA GLN A 170 -17.47 -2.88 8.94
C GLN A 170 -16.77 -3.86 9.88
N ALA A 171 -15.74 -4.55 9.36
CA ALA A 171 -14.95 -5.48 10.13
C ALA A 171 -14.22 -4.80 11.30
N ALA A 172 -13.63 -3.62 11.06
CA ALA A 172 -12.92 -2.86 12.08
C ALA A 172 -13.86 -2.43 13.21
N ARG A 173 -15.07 -1.92 12.87
CA ARG A 173 -16.09 -1.53 13.85
C ARG A 173 -16.53 -2.72 14.69
N ALA A 174 -16.80 -3.87 14.07
CA ALA A 174 -17.15 -5.09 14.81
C ALA A 174 -16.02 -5.56 15.75
N ALA A 175 -14.76 -5.41 15.35
CA ALA A 175 -13.61 -5.83 16.17
C ALA A 175 -13.35 -4.95 17.40
N VAL A 176 -14.00 -3.78 17.48
CA VAL A 176 -13.97 -2.84 18.62
C VAL A 176 -15.37 -2.57 19.20
N ASP A 177 -16.34 -3.45 18.93
CA ASP A 177 -17.71 -3.38 19.46
C ASP A 177 -18.48 -2.09 19.12
N LEU A 178 -18.18 -1.46 17.98
CA LEU A 178 -18.94 -0.34 17.45
C LEU A 178 -20.10 -0.82 16.57
N ALA A 179 -21.25 -0.14 16.70
CA ALA A 179 -22.43 -0.39 15.85
C ALA A 179 -22.07 -0.29 14.35
N PRO A 180 -22.76 -1.00 13.43
CA PRO A 180 -22.52 -0.84 12.00
C PRO A 180 -22.64 0.61 11.52
N ALA A 181 -21.96 0.97 10.42
CA ALA A 181 -22.15 2.28 9.81
C ALA A 181 -23.57 2.41 9.26
N ALA A 182 -24.21 3.57 9.46
CA ALA A 182 -25.56 3.82 8.97
C ALA A 182 -25.63 3.92 7.44
N SER A 183 -24.55 4.41 6.81
CA SER A 183 -24.40 4.48 5.36
C SER A 183 -22.93 4.52 4.98
N TYR A 184 -22.66 4.20 3.71
CA TYR A 184 -21.37 4.34 3.09
C TYR A 184 -21.46 5.25 1.87
N VAL A 185 -20.40 6.00 1.59
CA VAL A 185 -20.32 6.90 0.43
C VAL A 185 -19.60 6.20 -0.71
N ASN A 186 -20.15 6.29 -1.92
CA ASN A 186 -19.46 5.81 -3.12
C ASN A 186 -18.41 6.84 -3.57
N ALA A 187 -17.29 6.89 -2.86
CA ALA A 187 -16.25 7.90 -3.04
C ALA A 187 -15.62 7.82 -4.44
N ASN A 188 -15.57 6.63 -5.03
CA ASN A 188 -15.03 6.44 -6.37
C ASN A 188 -15.93 7.06 -7.44
N ALA A 189 -17.25 6.87 -7.35
CA ALA A 189 -18.20 7.51 -8.26
C ALA A 189 -18.09 9.05 -8.18
N GLU A 190 -17.98 9.60 -6.97
CA GLU A 190 -17.79 11.05 -6.81
C GLU A 190 -16.46 11.55 -7.39
N ARG A 191 -15.36 10.81 -7.15
CA ARG A 191 -14.04 11.14 -7.69
C ARG A 191 -14.06 11.13 -9.21
N ASN A 192 -14.65 10.11 -9.82
CA ASN A 192 -14.78 9.99 -11.26
C ASN A 192 -15.62 11.16 -11.81
N ALA A 193 -16.75 11.47 -11.19
CA ALA A 193 -17.57 12.62 -11.59
C ALA A 193 -16.80 13.96 -11.49
N ARG A 194 -15.96 14.15 -10.46
CA ARG A 194 -15.06 15.33 -10.37
C ARG A 194 -14.02 15.36 -11.49
N MET A 195 -13.40 14.22 -11.80
CA MET A 195 -12.44 14.09 -12.90
C MET A 195 -13.08 14.33 -14.27
N ASP A 196 -14.29 13.82 -14.50
CA ASP A 196 -15.04 14.03 -15.74
C ASP A 196 -15.42 15.50 -15.92
N ARG A 197 -15.85 16.18 -14.84
CA ARG A 197 -16.07 17.63 -14.88
C ARG A 197 -14.81 18.39 -15.26
N LEU A 198 -13.67 18.07 -14.64
CA LEU A 198 -12.38 18.68 -14.99
C LEU A 198 -12.00 18.40 -16.45
N ALA A 199 -12.16 17.16 -16.92
CA ALA A 199 -11.88 16.78 -18.30
C ALA A 199 -12.77 17.53 -19.29
N CYS A 200 -14.06 17.73 -18.97
CA CYS A 200 -14.98 18.54 -19.78
C CYS A 200 -14.54 20.01 -19.82
N HIS A 201 -14.17 20.60 -18.70
CA HIS A 201 -13.67 21.98 -18.67
C HIS A 201 -12.40 22.14 -19.52
N LEU A 202 -11.46 21.21 -19.44
CA LEU A 202 -10.25 21.22 -20.26
C LEU A 202 -10.57 21.08 -21.75
N ARG A 203 -11.45 20.15 -22.14
CA ARG A 203 -11.87 19.98 -23.55
C ARG A 203 -12.53 21.23 -24.12
N ASN A 204 -13.29 21.95 -23.31
CA ASN A 204 -13.98 23.18 -23.72
C ASN A 204 -13.05 24.40 -23.77
N SER A 205 -11.94 24.37 -23.03
CA SER A 205 -11.00 25.50 -22.91
C SER A 205 -9.73 25.33 -23.74
N LEU A 206 -9.44 24.11 -24.24
CA LEU A 206 -8.24 23.78 -24.98
C LEU A 206 -8.57 23.28 -26.39
N ASN A 207 -7.72 23.61 -27.36
CA ASN A 207 -7.80 23.04 -28.69
C ASN A 207 -7.27 21.60 -28.68
N MET A 208 -8.17 20.66 -28.38
CA MET A 208 -7.84 19.25 -28.27
C MET A 208 -7.32 18.64 -29.57
N ASN A 209 -7.72 19.18 -30.73
CA ASN A 209 -7.23 18.71 -32.03
C ASN A 209 -5.77 19.10 -32.26
N LEU A 210 -5.39 20.32 -31.85
CA LEU A 210 -3.99 20.77 -31.88
C LEU A 210 -3.11 19.96 -30.92
N LEU A 211 -3.58 19.71 -29.70
CA LEU A 211 -2.84 18.87 -28.75
C LEU A 211 -2.66 17.44 -29.27
N ARG A 212 -3.70 16.87 -29.90
CA ARG A 212 -3.63 15.54 -30.53
C ARG A 212 -2.66 15.51 -31.71
N SER A 213 -2.57 16.57 -32.51
CA SER A 213 -1.62 16.62 -33.63
C SER A 213 -0.16 16.68 -33.16
N TRP A 214 0.10 17.30 -31.99
CA TRP A 214 1.43 17.28 -31.37
C TRP A 214 1.81 15.93 -30.78
N ILE A 215 0.85 15.22 -30.16
CA ILE A 215 1.08 13.89 -29.57
C ILE A 215 1.25 12.81 -30.65
N ALA A 216 0.53 12.90 -31.76
CA ALA A 216 0.58 11.91 -32.83
C ALA A 216 1.91 11.92 -33.60
N GLY A 217 2.68 13.01 -33.56
CA GLY A 217 3.87 13.22 -34.37
C GLY A 217 3.61 13.17 -35.88
N PRO A 218 4.46 13.76 -36.73
CA PRO A 218 4.35 13.56 -38.17
C PRO A 218 4.64 12.09 -38.49
N CYS A 219 3.70 11.40 -39.13
CA CYS A 219 3.98 10.13 -39.79
C CYS A 219 5.11 10.38 -40.81
N ARG A 220 6.32 9.87 -40.54
CA ARG A 220 7.42 9.89 -41.52
C ARG A 220 7.00 9.00 -42.68
N ARG A 221 6.37 9.59 -43.70
CA ARG A 221 6.26 8.96 -45.01
C ARG A 221 7.67 8.87 -45.59
N ALA A 222 8.15 7.64 -45.68
CA ALA A 222 9.17 7.29 -46.65
C ALA A 222 8.66 7.72 -48.04
N SER A 223 9.46 8.52 -48.74
CA SER A 223 9.42 8.60 -50.20
C SER A 223 10.84 8.40 -50.69
N GLU A 224 11.21 7.11 -50.78
CA GLU A 224 12.10 6.66 -51.83
C GLU A 224 11.38 6.81 -53.19
N ASN A 225 12.22 7.04 -54.21
CA ASN A 225 12.00 6.94 -55.66
C ASN A 225 11.56 8.22 -56.40
N CYS A 226 12.47 8.81 -57.18
CA CYS A 226 12.81 8.25 -58.50
C CYS A 226 14.13 8.80 -59.04
N LYS A 227 14.94 7.89 -59.61
CA LYS A 227 16.04 8.18 -60.54
C LYS A 227 15.49 8.82 -61.82
N GLY A 228 16.30 9.64 -62.48
CA GLY A 228 16.07 10.18 -63.83
C GLY A 228 16.85 11.46 -64.03
#